data_AF-A0A2H3J359-F1
#
_entry.id   AF-A0A2H3J359-F1
#
_cell.length_a   1.000
_cell.length_b   1.000
_cell.length_c   1.000
_cell.angle_alpha   90.00
_cell.angle_beta   90.00
_cell.angle_gamma   90.00
#
_symmetry.space_group_name_H-M   'P 1'
#
loop_
_entity.id
_entity.type
_entity.pdbx_description
1 polymer ?
#
loop_
_entity_poly.entity_id
_entity_poly.type
_entity_poly.pdbx_seq_one_letter_code
_entity_poly.pdbx_strand_id
1 'polypeptide(L)'
;MSLDTGRYIIQNVRTSGSLFLPDPNDGSSIVGTAEESSNGRKWNVVRLGNGKYTFENQTHASYANVGPRPSVGTEVVGRSHKQQFDIQETRKKDQYTISPTDVQLVWGLPDDQEGTPVALAESYTDPRNQWQFTRVRD
;
A
#
# COMPACT_ATOMS: atom_id res chain seq x y z
N MET A 1 10.66 2.80 -13.51
CA MET A 1 11.67 2.00 -12.78
C MET A 1 10.96 0.89 -12.03
N SER A 2 11.64 -0.24 -11.77
CA SER A 2 11.15 -1.26 -10.84
C SER A 2 11.64 -0.97 -9.42
N LEU A 3 10.80 -1.20 -8.42
CA LEU A 3 11.19 -1.09 -7.02
C LEU A 3 11.96 -2.36 -6.60
N ASP A 4 13.05 -2.19 -5.84
CA ASP A 4 13.79 -3.33 -5.30
C ASP A 4 13.06 -3.97 -4.11
N THR A 5 13.37 -5.24 -3.83
CA THR A 5 12.95 -5.87 -2.57
C THR A 5 13.61 -5.15 -1.39
N GLY A 6 12.83 -4.82 -0.38
CA GLY A 6 13.34 -4.13 0.80
C GLY A 6 12.24 -3.76 1.79
N ARG A 7 12.66 -3.06 2.84
CA ARG A 7 11.76 -2.50 3.84
C ARG A 7 11.53 -1.03 3.55
N TYR A 8 10.27 -0.61 3.60
CA TYR A 8 9.85 0.73 3.23
C TYR A 8 8.88 1.33 4.24
N ILE A 9 8.94 2.65 4.38
CA ILE A 9 7.77 3.47 4.72
C ILE A 9 7.15 3.90 3.41
N ILE A 10 5.84 3.70 3.27
CA ILE A 10 5.11 3.99 2.04
C ILE A 10 4.15 5.14 2.33
N GLN A 11 4.36 6.27 1.67
CA GLN A 11 3.68 7.53 1.99
C GLN A 11 2.83 8.00 0.82
N ASN A 12 1.62 8.48 1.10
CA ASN A 12 0.74 9.03 0.09
C ASN A 12 1.26 10.40 -0.39
N VAL A 13 1.26 10.61 -1.71
CA VAL A 13 1.79 11.84 -2.33
C VAL A 13 0.93 13.06 -1.99
N ARG A 14 -0.39 12.91 -1.85
CA ARG A 14 -1.30 14.05 -1.59
C ARG A 14 -1.37 14.40 -0.11
N THR A 15 -1.64 13.41 0.73
CA THR A 15 -1.99 13.63 2.13
C THR A 15 -0.78 13.59 3.05
N SER A 16 0.37 13.09 2.57
CA SER A 16 1.54 12.78 3.39
C SER A 16 1.31 11.71 4.46
N GLY A 17 0.13 11.07 4.48
CA GLY A 17 -0.17 9.94 5.37
C GLY A 17 0.60 8.69 4.93
N SER A 18 1.13 7.95 5.90
CA SER A 18 1.83 6.68 5.66
C SER A 18 0.88 5.48 5.76
N LEU A 19 1.13 4.45 4.96
CA LEU A 19 0.44 3.16 5.07
C LEU A 19 0.71 2.54 6.45
N PHE A 20 -0.37 2.24 7.18
CA PHE A 20 -0.33 1.73 8.53
C PHE A 20 -1.34 0.61 8.72
N LEU A 21 -0.91 -0.48 9.35
CA LEU A 21 -1.81 -1.52 9.84
C LEU A 21 -1.87 -1.39 11.37
N PRO A 22 -3.04 -1.13 11.97
CA PRO A 22 -3.15 -0.82 13.39
C PRO A 22 -3.01 -2.04 14.30
N ASP A 23 -3.41 -3.21 13.83
CA ASP A 23 -3.44 -4.44 14.61
C ASP A 23 -3.30 -5.68 13.71
N PRO A 24 -2.98 -6.85 14.28
CA PRO A 24 -2.76 -8.07 13.50
C PRO A 24 -4.04 -8.84 13.16
N ASN A 25 -5.24 -8.34 13.45
CA ASN A 25 -6.47 -9.11 13.23
C ASN A 25 -6.70 -9.31 11.71
N ASP A 26 -7.13 -10.52 11.33
CA ASP A 26 -7.39 -10.82 9.91
C ASP A 26 -8.59 -9.99 9.42
N GLY A 27 -8.37 -9.23 8.36
CA GLY A 27 -9.37 -8.31 7.80
C GLY A 27 -9.32 -6.89 8.34
N SER A 28 -8.40 -6.56 9.27
CA SER A 28 -8.21 -5.17 9.71
C SER A 28 -7.80 -4.26 8.56
N SER A 29 -8.44 -3.11 8.45
CA SER A 29 -8.17 -2.13 7.40
C SER A 29 -6.75 -1.58 7.53
N ILE A 30 -6.07 -1.47 6.39
CA ILE A 30 -4.85 -0.70 6.28
C ILE A 30 -5.27 0.75 6.06
N VAL A 31 -4.74 1.64 6.88
CA VAL A 31 -5.16 3.03 6.98
C VAL A 31 -4.00 3.99 6.71
N GLY A 32 -4.32 5.27 6.48
CA GLY A 32 -3.36 6.36 6.54
C GLY A 32 -3.08 6.79 7.98
N THR A 33 -1.81 7.04 8.31
CA THR A 33 -1.40 7.66 9.58
C THR A 33 -0.38 8.78 9.37
N ALA A 34 -0.50 9.85 10.14
CA ALA A 34 0.50 10.90 10.26
C ALA A 34 1.51 10.63 11.40
N GLU A 35 1.23 9.66 12.28
CA GLU A 35 2.06 9.40 13.45
C GLU A 35 3.38 8.71 13.07
N GLU A 36 4.52 9.33 13.42
CA GLU A 36 5.81 8.77 13.01
C GLU A 36 6.27 7.57 13.83
N SER A 37 5.82 7.46 15.08
CA SER A 37 6.23 6.44 16.06
C SER A 37 5.52 5.09 15.91
N SER A 38 4.49 4.99 15.06
CA SER A 38 3.65 3.79 15.01
C SER A 38 4.39 2.61 14.36
N ASN A 39 4.51 1.51 15.11
CA ASN A 39 5.29 0.34 14.69
C ASN A 39 4.75 -0.31 13.39
N GLY A 40 3.44 -0.26 13.15
CA GLY A 40 2.78 -0.85 11.98
C GLY A 40 2.97 -0.13 10.64
N ARG A 41 3.90 0.84 10.53
CA ARG A 41 4.14 1.62 9.29
C ARG A 41 5.21 1.03 8.39
N LYS A 42 5.96 0.03 8.88
CA LYS A 42 7.06 -0.59 8.15
C LYS A 42 6.55 -1.78 7.34
N TRP A 43 6.80 -1.75 6.05
CA TRP A 43 6.36 -2.78 5.11
C TRP A 43 7.57 -3.44 4.45
N ASN A 44 7.63 -4.77 4.53
CA ASN A 44 8.51 -5.57 3.68
C ASN A 44 7.83 -5.67 2.30
N VAL A 45 8.43 -5.01 1.30
CA VAL A 45 7.98 -5.07 -0.08
C VAL A 45 8.89 -6.06 -0.81
N VAL A 46 8.31 -7.16 -1.28
CA VAL A 46 9.06 -8.25 -1.92
C VAL A 46 8.68 -8.32 -3.38
N ARG A 47 9.67 -8.10 -4.25
CA ARG A 47 9.55 -8.34 -5.69
C ARG A 47 9.70 -9.82 -5.98
N LEU A 48 8.67 -10.39 -6.60
CA LEU A 48 8.61 -11.79 -7.00
C LEU A 48 9.27 -12.00 -8.37
N GLY A 49 9.59 -13.26 -8.70
CA GLY A 49 10.24 -13.61 -9.97
C GLY A 49 9.44 -13.25 -11.23
N ASN A 50 8.12 -13.09 -11.10
CA ASN A 50 7.22 -12.64 -12.18
C ASN A 50 7.09 -11.10 -12.26
N GLY A 51 7.88 -10.34 -11.50
CA GLY A 51 7.86 -8.88 -11.48
C GLY A 51 6.74 -8.26 -10.65
N LYS A 52 5.86 -9.05 -10.04
CA LYS A 52 4.82 -8.59 -9.11
C LYS A 52 5.38 -8.41 -7.70
N TYR A 53 4.60 -7.81 -6.82
CA TYR A 53 5.01 -7.48 -5.46
C TYR A 53 4.04 -8.02 -4.43
N THR A 54 4.58 -8.36 -3.25
CA THR A 54 3.78 -8.56 -2.04
C THR A 54 4.17 -7.53 -0.99
N PHE A 55 3.20 -7.11 -0.19
CA PHE A 55 3.40 -6.18 0.92
C PHE A 55 3.10 -6.91 2.22
N GLU A 56 4.10 -7.06 3.07
CA GLU A 56 3.96 -7.65 4.41
C GLU A 56 4.24 -6.58 5.47
N ASN A 57 3.34 -6.44 6.43
CA ASN A 57 3.54 -5.58 7.56
C ASN A 57 4.60 -6.19 8.48
N GLN A 58 5.66 -5.44 8.79
CA GLN A 58 6.76 -5.96 9.60
C GLN A 58 6.34 -6.30 11.03
N THR A 59 5.47 -5.49 11.64
CA THR A 59 5.07 -5.66 13.04
C THR A 59 4.08 -6.79 13.23
N HIS A 60 3.14 -6.92 12.29
CA HIS A 60 2.02 -7.84 12.43
C HIS A 60 2.16 -9.13 11.62
N ALA A 61 3.16 -9.23 10.73
CA ALA A 61 3.33 -10.33 9.78
C ALA A 61 2.08 -10.59 8.89
N SER A 62 1.24 -9.58 8.73
CA SER A 62 0.04 -9.61 7.88
C SER A 62 0.35 -9.02 6.51
N TYR A 63 -0.21 -9.62 5.46
CA TYR A 63 -0.07 -9.19 4.08
C TYR A 63 -1.21 -8.26 3.67
N ALA A 64 -0.91 -7.26 2.85
CA ALA A 64 -1.96 -6.45 2.24
C ALA A 64 -2.80 -7.28 1.26
N ASN A 65 -4.11 -7.07 1.27
CA ASN A 65 -5.07 -7.87 0.53
C ASN A 65 -6.34 -7.05 0.23
N VAL A 66 -6.96 -7.29 -0.92
CA VAL A 66 -8.25 -6.70 -1.35
C VAL A 66 -9.27 -7.77 -1.72
N GLY A 67 -8.92 -9.05 -1.58
CA GLY A 67 -9.73 -10.17 -2.03
C GLY A 67 -9.73 -10.33 -3.56
N PRO A 68 -10.47 -11.34 -4.06
CA PRO A 68 -10.65 -11.56 -5.50
C PRO A 68 -11.70 -10.60 -6.09
N ARG A 69 -11.46 -10.12 -7.32
CA ARG A 69 -12.40 -9.28 -8.09
C ARG A 69 -12.93 -8.07 -7.31
N PRO A 70 -12.04 -7.25 -6.71
CA PRO A 70 -12.48 -6.12 -5.91
C PRO A 70 -13.07 -5.01 -6.81
N SER A 71 -13.96 -4.20 -6.25
CA SER A 71 -14.56 -3.03 -6.91
C SER A 71 -13.99 -1.72 -6.36
N VAL A 72 -14.33 -0.60 -7.00
CA VAL A 72 -14.07 0.75 -6.45
C VAL A 72 -14.60 0.84 -5.02
N GLY A 73 -13.82 1.47 -4.13
CA GLY A 73 -14.13 1.59 -2.71
C GLY A 73 -13.79 0.35 -1.87
N THR A 74 -13.34 -0.76 -2.47
CA THR A 74 -12.88 -1.91 -1.69
C THR A 74 -11.67 -1.53 -0.87
N GLU A 75 -11.74 -1.74 0.44
CA GLU A 75 -10.64 -1.46 1.35
C GLU A 75 -9.48 -2.44 1.16
N VAL A 76 -8.27 -1.95 1.35
CA VAL A 76 -7.08 -2.77 1.49
C VAL A 76 -6.96 -3.17 2.96
N VAL A 77 -6.92 -4.46 3.22
CA VAL A 77 -6.90 -5.04 4.56
C VAL A 77 -5.65 -5.88 4.79
N GLY A 78 -5.25 -6.05 6.06
CA GLY A 78 -4.24 -6.99 6.49
C GLY A 78 -4.82 -8.40 6.60
N ARG A 79 -4.17 -9.40 5.98
CA ARG A 79 -4.55 -10.81 6.08
C ARG A 79 -3.35 -11.73 6.24
N SER A 80 -3.59 -12.93 6.73
CA SER A 80 -2.59 -14.01 6.77
C SER A 80 -2.08 -14.46 5.38
N HIS A 81 -2.89 -14.26 4.33
CA HIS A 81 -2.61 -14.75 2.98
C HIS A 81 -2.01 -13.66 2.08
N LYS A 82 -0.96 -14.04 1.35
CA LYS A 82 -0.28 -13.16 0.37
C LYS A 82 -1.19 -12.87 -0.82
N GLN A 83 -1.27 -11.61 -1.22
CA GLN A 83 -1.79 -11.19 -2.53
C GLN A 83 -0.70 -10.45 -3.30
N GLN A 84 -0.70 -10.67 -4.62
CA GLN A 84 0.24 -10.02 -5.53
C GLN A 84 -0.36 -8.71 -6.05
N PHE A 85 0.50 -7.71 -6.23
CA PHE A 85 0.15 -6.41 -6.76
C PHE A 85 1.16 -5.97 -7.82
N ASP A 86 0.72 -5.10 -8.70
CA ASP A 86 1.56 -4.33 -9.61
C ASP A 86 1.99 -3.02 -8.95
N ILE A 87 3.28 -2.69 -9.09
CA ILE A 87 3.82 -1.37 -8.76
C ILE A 87 4.31 -0.74 -10.05
N GLN A 88 3.75 0.42 -10.40
CA GLN A 88 4.12 1.15 -11.60
C GLN A 88 4.51 2.57 -11.25
N GLU A 89 5.72 2.98 -11.67
CA GLU A 89 6.13 4.38 -11.57
C GLU A 89 5.29 5.24 -12.52
N THR A 90 4.80 6.37 -12.02
CA THR A 90 4.05 7.33 -12.81
C THR A 90 4.99 8.13 -13.71
N ARG A 91 4.44 9.12 -14.43
CA ARG A 91 5.27 10.08 -15.19
C ARG A 91 6.12 10.98 -14.29
N LYS A 92 5.78 11.08 -13.01
CA LYS A 92 6.58 11.79 -12.00
C LYS A 92 7.50 10.78 -11.34
N LYS A 93 8.80 11.09 -11.38
CA LYS A 93 9.84 10.26 -10.76
C LYS A 93 9.54 10.04 -9.27
N ASP A 94 9.80 8.84 -8.79
CA ASP A 94 9.65 8.44 -7.39
C ASP A 94 8.19 8.52 -6.86
N GLN A 95 7.20 8.50 -7.75
CA GLN A 95 5.77 8.41 -7.44
C GLN A 95 5.19 7.20 -8.17
N TYR A 96 4.49 6.34 -7.43
CA TYR A 96 4.08 5.03 -7.91
C TYR A 96 2.60 4.78 -7.66
N THR A 97 1.94 4.05 -8.54
CA THR A 97 0.62 3.44 -8.29
C THR A 97 0.78 2.00 -7.85
N ILE A 98 -0.12 1.53 -6.98
CA ILE A 98 -0.20 0.13 -6.53
C ILE A 98 -1.54 -0.43 -6.99
N SER A 99 -1.54 -1.54 -7.73
CA SER A 99 -2.76 -2.09 -8.34
C SER A 99 -2.90 -3.58 -8.05
N PRO A 100 -4.12 -4.09 -7.78
CA PRO A 100 -4.39 -5.52 -7.86
C PRO A 100 -4.10 -6.05 -9.27
N THR A 101 -3.76 -7.33 -9.40
CA THR A 101 -3.38 -7.91 -10.70
C THR A 101 -4.56 -8.27 -11.60
N ASP A 102 -5.80 -8.27 -11.08
CA ASP A 102 -7.00 -8.78 -11.74
C ASP A 102 -8.02 -7.69 -12.13
N VAL A 103 -7.83 -6.44 -11.69
CA VAL A 103 -8.70 -5.30 -12.01
C VAL A 103 -7.91 -4.04 -12.29
N GLN A 104 -8.48 -3.11 -13.05
CA GLN A 104 -7.85 -1.83 -13.39
C GLN A 104 -8.11 -0.76 -12.33
N LEU A 105 -7.80 -1.05 -11.06
CA LEU A 105 -7.92 -0.12 -9.94
C LEU A 105 -6.57 0.12 -9.28
N VAL A 106 -6.48 1.20 -8.49
CA VAL A 106 -5.28 1.59 -7.74
C VAL A 106 -5.59 1.81 -6.28
N TRP A 107 -4.63 1.57 -5.40
CA TRP A 107 -4.73 1.93 -4.00
C TRP A 107 -4.76 3.46 -3.86
N GLY A 108 -5.77 3.96 -3.18
CA GLY A 108 -5.99 5.37 -2.91
C GLY A 108 -6.20 5.63 -1.43
N LEU A 109 -5.85 6.84 -1.01
CA LEU A 109 -6.16 7.36 0.32
C LEU A 109 -7.15 8.54 0.15
N PRO A 110 -8.45 8.33 0.39
CA PRO A 110 -9.50 9.29 0.01
C PRO A 110 -9.35 10.69 0.63
N ASP A 111 -8.89 10.75 1.88
CA ASP A 111 -8.67 11.96 2.64
C ASP A 111 -7.45 11.83 3.58
N ASP A 112 -7.12 12.91 4.28
CA ASP A 112 -5.97 13.05 5.16
C ASP A 112 -6.29 12.86 6.65
N GLN A 113 -7.49 12.37 7.00
CA GLN A 113 -7.83 12.09 8.39
C GLN A 113 -7.08 10.86 8.90
N GLU A 114 -6.68 10.92 10.17
CA GLU A 114 -6.01 9.81 10.83
C GLU A 114 -6.93 8.59 10.86
N GLY A 115 -6.41 7.44 10.44
CA GLY A 115 -7.18 6.20 10.40
C GLY A 115 -8.07 6.04 9.15
N THR A 116 -7.99 6.95 8.18
CA THR A 116 -8.73 6.80 6.91
C THR A 116 -8.28 5.53 6.17
N PRO A 117 -9.22 4.63 5.82
CA PRO A 117 -8.88 3.40 5.10
C PRO A 117 -8.29 3.68 3.73
N VAL A 118 -7.27 2.90 3.37
CA VAL A 118 -6.80 2.80 2.00
C VAL A 118 -7.82 1.98 1.23
N ALA A 119 -8.31 2.52 0.11
CA ALA A 119 -9.36 1.91 -0.70
C ALA A 119 -9.02 1.97 -2.19
N LEU A 120 -9.60 1.06 -2.97
CA LEU A 120 -9.40 1.04 -4.41
C LEU A 120 -10.12 2.19 -5.11
N ALA A 121 -9.42 2.85 -6.03
CA ALA A 121 -9.89 3.97 -6.83
C ALA A 121 -9.58 3.78 -8.32
N GLU A 122 -10.24 4.57 -9.18
CA GLU A 122 -10.11 4.45 -10.64
C GLU A 122 -9.00 5.36 -11.22
N SER A 123 -8.70 6.48 -10.55
CA SER A 123 -7.84 7.52 -11.14
C SER A 123 -6.35 7.28 -10.86
N TYR A 124 -5.60 6.84 -11.86
CA TYR A 124 -4.14 6.64 -11.76
C TYR A 124 -3.35 7.97 -11.65
N THR A 125 -3.97 9.08 -12.06
CA THR A 125 -3.32 10.40 -12.13
C THR A 125 -3.61 11.28 -10.91
N ASP A 126 -4.58 10.90 -10.07
CA ASP A 126 -4.85 11.60 -8.81
C ASP A 126 -3.68 11.35 -7.82
N PRO A 127 -3.03 12.41 -7.29
CA PRO A 127 -1.99 12.25 -6.28
C PRO A 127 -2.43 11.50 -5.01
N ARG A 128 -3.74 11.41 -4.72
CA ARG A 128 -4.26 10.56 -3.63
C ARG A 128 -4.09 9.07 -3.87
N ASN A 129 -3.84 8.67 -5.12
CA ASN A 129 -3.68 7.29 -5.53
C ASN A 129 -2.21 6.97 -5.89
N GLN A 130 -1.30 7.85 -5.48
CA GLN A 130 0.12 7.76 -5.73
C GLN A 130 0.89 7.70 -4.42
N TRP A 131 1.94 6.90 -4.43
CA TRP A 131 2.70 6.52 -3.25
C TRP A 131 4.18 6.73 -3.49
N GLN A 132 4.89 7.15 -2.44
CA GLN A 132 6.34 7.25 -2.40
C GLN A 132 6.90 6.18 -1.47
N PHE A 133 8.02 5.60 -1.86
CA PHE A 133 8.66 4.50 -1.15
C PHE A 133 9.98 4.98 -0.56
N THR A 134 10.02 5.17 0.75
CA THR A 134 11.23 5.54 1.48
C THR A 134 11.84 4.30 2.10
N ARG A 135 13.01 3.88 1.60
CA ARG A 135 13.70 2.68 2.09
C ARG A 135 14.17 2.90 3.54
N VAL A 136 13.80 2.00 4.43
CA VAL A 136 14.32 1.95 5.79
C VAL A 136 15.66 1.21 5.75
N ARG A 137 16.72 1.88 6.18
CA ARG A 137 18.03 1.23 6.39
C ARG A 137 18.05 0.69 7.81
N ASP A 138 18.42 -0.58 7.95
CA ASP A 138 18.79 -1.18 9.23
C ASP A 138 20.15 -0.66 9.68
#